data_AF-A0A941WR98-F1
#
_entry.id   AF-A0A941WR98-F1
#
_cell.length_a   1.000
_cell.length_b   1.000
_cell.length_c   1.000
_cell.angle_alpha   90.00
_cell.angle_beta   90.00
_cell.angle_gamma   90.00
#
_symmetry.space_group_name_H-M   'P 1'
#
loop_
_entity.id
_entity.type
_entity.pdbx_description
1 polymer ?
#
loop_
_entity_poly.entity_id
_entity_poly.type
_entity_poly.pdbx_seq_one_letter_code
_entity_poly.pdbx_strand_id
1 'polypeptide(L)' 'MENNIAKIVLFILAFVLLIIGVSFALKIETQKCHHKYVPKYSQVYFAMHSGTTRYMKCPKCNKKSWQRKTLSKKLQ' A
#
# COMPACT_ATOMS: atom_id res chain seq x y z
N MET A 1 -37.49 -7.09 -16.94
CA MET A 1 -37.21 -6.84 -15.51
C MET A 1 -35.75 -6.50 -15.38
N GLU A 2 -35.45 -5.26 -15.06
CA GLU A 2 -34.08 -4.84 -14.83
C GLU A 2 -33.60 -5.46 -13.51
N ASN A 3 -32.68 -6.43 -13.57
CA ASN A 3 -32.11 -7.04 -12.38
C ASN A 3 -31.13 -6.05 -11.73
N ASN A 4 -31.67 -4.98 -11.16
CA ASN A 4 -30.92 -3.95 -10.43
C ASN A 4 -30.09 -4.57 -9.32
N ILE A 5 -30.59 -5.65 -8.71
CA ILE A 5 -29.86 -6.47 -7.73
C ILE A 5 -28.57 -7.05 -8.33
N ALA A 6 -28.62 -7.63 -9.53
CA ALA A 6 -27.44 -8.19 -10.18
C ALA A 6 -26.42 -7.09 -10.55
N LYS A 7 -26.89 -5.92 -11.01
CA LYS A 7 -26.03 -4.76 -11.26
C LYS A 7 -25.32 -4.29 -9.99
N ILE A 8 -26.04 -4.20 -8.87
CA ILE A 8 -25.47 -3.81 -7.56
C ILE A 8 -24.43 -4.84 -7.10
N VAL A 9 -24.72 -6.14 -7.20
CA VAL A 9 -23.78 -7.20 -6.81
C VAL A 9 -22.49 -7.16 -7.64
N LEU A 10 -22.61 -6.97 -8.96
CA LEU A 10 -21.44 -6.82 -9.83
C LEU A 10 -20.60 -5.58 -9.50
N PHE A 11 -21.25 -4.47 -9.17
CA PHE A 11 -20.56 -3.24 -8.77
C PHE A 11 -19.79 -3.43 -7.47
N ILE A 12 -20.41 -4.06 -6.46
CA ILE A 12 -19.74 -4.39 -5.19
C ILE A 12 -18.54 -5.31 -5.44
N LEU A 13 -18.71 -6.36 -6.25
CA LEU A 13 -17.64 -7.30 -6.58
C LEU A 13 -16.45 -6.59 -7.25
N ALA A 14 -16.71 -5.68 -8.20
CA ALA A 14 -15.67 -4.91 -8.87
C ALA A 14 -14.88 -4.03 -7.87
N PHE A 15 -15.57 -3.37 -6.93
CA PHE A 15 -14.93 -2.57 -5.89
C PHE A 15 -14.07 -3.40 -4.95
N VAL A 16 -14.53 -4.59 -4.56
CA VAL A 16 -13.74 -5.51 -3.72
C VAL A 16 -12.44 -5.90 -4.41
N LEU A 17 -12.49 -6.28 -5.68
CA LEU A 17 -11.30 -6.62 -6.46
C LEU A 17 -10.34 -5.43 -6.58
N LEU A 18 -10.87 -4.23 -6.80
CA LEU A 18 -10.09 -2.99 -6.87
C LEU A 18 -9.37 -2.69 -5.55
N ILE A 19 -10.07 -2.78 -4.41
CA ILE A 19 -9.49 -2.52 -3.08
C ILE A 19 -8.36 -3.50 -2.78
N ILE A 20 -8.55 -4.79 -3.12
CA ILE A 20 -7.50 -5.80 -2.96
C ILE A 20 -6.29 -5.44 -3.83
N GLY A 21 -6.49 -5.15 -5.12
CA GLY A 21 -5.41 -4.78 -6.03
C GLY A 21 -4.60 -3.57 -5.54
N VAL A 22 -5.29 -2.50 -5.11
CA VAL A 22 -4.66 -1.30 -4.56
C VAL A 22 -3.89 -1.61 -3.28
N SER A 23 -4.42 -2.47 -2.40
CA SER A 23 -3.76 -2.87 -1.15
C SER A 23 -2.44 -3.59 -1.41
N PHE A 24 -2.34 -4.40 -2.47
CA PHE A 24 -1.08 -5.01 -2.89
C PHE A 24 -0.10 -3.98 -3.47
N ALA A 25 -0.59 -3.03 -4.27
CA ALA A 25 0.24 -1.99 -4.89
C ALA A 25 0.80 -0.97 -3.88
N LEU A 26 0.12 -0.75 -2.75
CA LEU A 26 0.53 0.18 -1.70
C LEU A 26 1.56 -0.39 -0.71
N LYS A 27 1.92 -1.67 -0.82
CA LYS A 27 2.92 -2.28 0.06
C LYS A 27 4.27 -1.59 -0.07
N ILE A 28 4.93 -1.42 1.08
CA ILE A 28 6.27 -0.84 1.21
C ILE A 28 7.15 -1.88 1.87
N GLU A 29 8.39 -1.99 1.40
CA GLU A 29 9.38 -2.89 1.99
C GLU A 29 10.38 -2.13 2.86
N THR A 30 10.71 -2.72 4.00
CA THR A 30 11.75 -2.18 4.90
C THR A 30 13.12 -2.70 4.52
N GLN A 31 14.13 -1.84 4.51
CA GLN A 31 15.53 -2.26 4.28
C GLN A 31 16.14 -3.06 5.46
N LYS A 32 15.58 -2.97 6.67
CA LYS A 32 16.19 -3.57 7.88
C LYS A 32 15.70 -4.98 8.19
N CYS A 33 14.48 -5.31 7.82
CA CYS A 33 13.90 -6.62 8.11
C CYS A 33 13.12 -7.22 6.94
N HIS A 34 13.22 -6.61 5.74
CA HIS A 34 12.56 -7.03 4.49
C HIS A 34 11.05 -7.31 4.61
N HIS A 35 10.41 -6.78 5.66
CA HIS A 35 9.00 -6.96 5.87
C HIS A 35 8.21 -6.01 4.96
N LYS A 36 7.22 -6.55 4.26
CA LYS A 36 6.30 -5.79 3.41
C LYS A 36 5.02 -5.51 4.17
N TYR A 37 4.64 -4.25 4.27
CA TYR A 37 3.42 -3.84 4.97
C TYR A 37 2.79 -2.62 4.30
N VAL A 38 1.50 -2.39 4.58
CA VAL A 38 0.79 -1.18 4.15
C VAL A 38 0.84 -0.19 5.32
N PRO A 39 1.54 0.95 5.19
CA PRO A 39 1.60 1.93 6.27
C PRO A 39 0.26 2.67 6.41
N LYS A 40 -0.02 3.19 7.60
CA LYS A 40 -1.14 4.12 7.77
C LYS A 40 -0.86 5.42 7.01
N TYR A 41 -1.91 6.02 6.46
CA TYR A 41 -1.81 7.28 5.72
C TYR A 41 -1.19 8.41 6.56
N SER A 42 -1.59 8.52 7.83
CA SER A 42 -1.05 9.53 8.76
C SER A 42 0.47 9.38 8.96
N GLN A 43 0.97 8.15 9.14
CA GLN A 43 2.39 7.89 9.30
C GLN A 43 3.19 8.29 8.06
N VAL A 44 2.62 8.08 6.87
CA VAL A 44 3.20 8.49 5.60
C VAL A 44 3.20 10.01 5.47
N TYR A 45 2.08 10.67 5.77
CA TYR A 45 1.91 12.11 5.61
C TYR A 45 2.87 12.90 6.50
N PHE A 46 3.05 12.47 7.76
CA PHE A 46 3.95 13.10 8.73
C PHE A 46 5.40 12.55 8.71
N ALA A 47 5.74 11.65 7.78
CA ALA A 47 7.10 11.13 7.68
C ALA A 47 8.06 12.18 7.10
N MET A 48 9.35 12.06 7.45
CA MET A 48 10.40 12.79 6.74
C MET A 48 10.56 12.20 5.33
N HIS A 49 10.60 13.06 4.32
CA HIS A 49 10.66 12.67 2.91
C HIS A 49 12.04 12.96 2.32
N SER A 50 12.56 12.03 1.52
CA SER A 50 13.75 12.21 0.69
C SER A 50 13.50 11.58 -0.68
N GLY A 51 13.14 12.42 -1.66
CA GLY A 51 12.62 11.99 -2.95
C GLY A 51 11.40 11.09 -2.82
N THR A 52 11.50 9.85 -3.33
CA THR A 52 10.42 8.82 -3.22
C THR A 52 10.51 7.98 -1.93
N THR A 53 11.51 8.23 -1.08
CA THR A 53 11.71 7.50 0.17
C THR A 53 11.15 8.26 1.36
N ARG A 54 10.71 7.50 2.36
CA ARG A 54 10.07 8.00 3.59
C ARG A 54 10.73 7.39 4.80
N TYR A 55 11.08 8.19 5.79
CA TYR A 55 11.67 7.71 7.03
C TYR A 55 10.56 7.32 8.03
N MET A 56 10.37 6.02 8.24
CA MET A 56 9.26 5.49 9.04
C MET A 56 9.70 4.34 9.94
N LYS A 57 8.95 4.13 11.02
CA LYS A 57 9.13 3.00 11.96
C LYS A 57 8.46 1.75 11.40
N CYS A 58 9.21 0.65 11.30
CA CYS A 58 8.64 -0.64 10.91
C CYS A 58 7.70 -1.19 12.00
N PRO A 59 6.50 -1.69 11.67
CA PRO A 59 5.59 -2.28 12.66
C PRO A 59 6.08 -3.64 13.21
N LYS A 60 6.93 -4.37 12.46
CA LYS A 60 7.45 -5.69 12.88
C LYS A 60 8.67 -5.59 13.78
N CYS A 61 9.69 -4.84 13.35
CA CYS A 61 10.97 -4.75 14.08
C CYS A 61 11.12 -3.48 14.91
N ASN A 62 10.16 -2.54 14.85
CA ASN A 62 10.16 -1.27 15.56
C ASN A 62 11.37 -0.34 15.31
N LYS A 63 12.24 -0.67 14.34
CA LYS A 63 13.37 0.17 13.92
C LYS A 63 12.91 1.18 12.87
N LYS A 64 13.45 2.40 12.91
CA LYS A 64 13.23 3.41 11.86
C LYS A 64 14.23 3.22 10.74
N SER A 65 13.77 3.35 9.49
CA SER A 65 14.63 3.31 8.32
C SER A 65 14.00 4.08 7.16
N TRP A 66 14.81 4.42 6.16
CA TRP A 66 14.33 4.92 4.88
C TRP A 66 13.65 3.79 4.12
N GLN A 67 12.40 4.01 3.73
CA GLN A 67 11.57 3.00 3.08
C GLN A 67 11.06 3.54 1.76
N ARG A 68 11.10 2.70 0.71
CA ARG A 68 10.64 3.04 -0.63
C ARG A 68 9.47 2.13 -0.99
N LYS A 69 8.49 2.66 -1.73
CA LYS A 69 7.46 1.82 -2.33
C LYS A 69 8.14 0.74 -3.17
N THR A 70 7.67 -0.51 -3.06
CA THR A 70 8.12 -1.59 -3.95
C THR A 70 7.47 -1.38 -5.30
N LEU A 71 7.99 -0.43 -6.07
CA LEU A 71 7.65 -0.28 -7.48
C LEU A 71 8.30 -1.45 -8.21
N SER A 72 7.49 -2.27 -8.88
CA SER A 72 7.99 -3.29 -9.79
C SER A 72 8.87 -2.58 -10.83
N LYS A 73 10.15 -2.97 -10.86
CA LYS A 73 11.25 -2.41 -11.66
C LYS A 73 11.85 -1.10 -11.12
N LYS A 74 13.12 -1.20 -10.68
CA LYS A 74 14.11 -0.12 -10.87
C LYS A 74 14.10 0.21 -12.36
N LEU A 75 13.65 1.38 -12.74
CA LEU A 75 14.18 2.01 -13.94
C LEU A 75 15.64 2.34 -13.58
N GLN A 76 16.56 1.48 -14.01
CA GLN A 76 17.98 1.81 -14.12
C GLN A 76 18.18 2.67 -15.36
#